data_AF-A0A958JA80-F1
#
_entry.id   AF-A0A958JA80-F1
#
_cell.length_a   1.000
_cell.length_b   1.000
_cell.length_c   1.000
_cell.angle_alpha   90.00
_cell.angle_beta   90.00
_cell.angle_gamma   90.00
#
_symmetry.space_group_name_H-M   'P 1'
#
loop_
_entity.id
_entity.type
_entity.pdbx_description
1 polymer ?
#
loop_
_entity_poly.entity_id
_entity_poly.type
_entity_poly.pdbx_seq_one_letter_code
_entity_poly.pdbx_strand_id
1 'polypeptide(L)'
;NQFYLKNTIVIETLAKISEIVFDKTGTLTHGGGGQLDFKGNALTSEEVQLIKSLLRHSRHPLSLRIYRHLPGAAAVDLQDFRETAGMGIEGRSAGRQIRIGSRA
;
A
#
# COMPACT_ATOMS: atom_id res chain seq x y z
N ASN A 1 27.82 1.79 -11.93
CA ASN A 1 27.17 0.46 -11.97
C ASN A 1 26.57 -0.01 -10.64
N GLN A 2 26.85 0.60 -9.47
CA GLN A 2 26.27 0.18 -8.16
C GLN A 2 26.43 -1.33 -7.88
N PHE A 3 27.50 -1.94 -8.39
CA PHE A 3 27.75 -3.37 -8.32
C PHE A 3 28.93 -3.60 -7.38
N TYR A 4 28.64 -4.12 -6.18
CA TYR A 4 29.61 -4.24 -5.09
C TYR A 4 29.90 -5.72 -4.83
N LEU A 5 31.14 -6.11 -5.11
CA LEU A 5 31.62 -7.48 -4.92
C LEU A 5 32.36 -7.58 -3.59
N LYS A 6 32.05 -8.61 -2.81
CA LYS A 6 32.66 -8.80 -1.48
C LYS A 6 34.13 -9.21 -1.55
N ASN A 7 34.54 -9.96 -2.57
CA ASN A 7 35.93 -10.38 -2.80
C ASN A 7 36.12 -10.90 -4.24
N THR A 8 37.36 -11.23 -4.59
CA THR A 8 37.77 -11.67 -5.94
C THR A 8 37.18 -13.04 -6.34
N ILE A 9 36.96 -13.96 -5.39
CA ILE A 9 36.40 -15.31 -5.66
C ILE A 9 34.98 -15.20 -6.25
N VAL A 10 34.21 -14.18 -5.83
CA VAL A 10 32.88 -13.92 -6.36
C VAL A 10 32.91 -13.65 -7.87
N ILE A 11 33.97 -13.00 -8.39
CA ILE A 11 34.11 -12.70 -9.83
C ILE A 11 34.23 -14.00 -10.64
N GLU A 12 35.11 -14.90 -10.20
CA GLU A 12 35.35 -16.16 -10.90
C GLU A 12 34.12 -17.07 -10.89
N THR A 13 33.37 -17.04 -9.78
CA THR A 13 32.13 -17.79 -9.64
C THR A 13 31.05 -17.23 -10.55
N LEU A 14 30.86 -15.90 -10.57
CA LEU A 14 29.91 -15.22 -11.45
C LEU A 14 30.21 -15.44 -12.93
N ALA A 15 31.47 -15.55 -13.33
CA ALA A 15 31.84 -15.83 -14.72
C ALA A 15 31.41 -17.23 -15.21
N LYS A 16 31.14 -18.16 -14.29
CA LYS A 16 30.82 -19.56 -14.58
C LYS A 16 29.34 -19.91 -14.45
N ILE A 17 28.51 -19.03 -13.89
CA ILE A 17 27.09 -19.33 -13.71
C ILE A 17 26.36 -19.33 -15.06
N SER A 18 25.44 -20.27 -15.24
CA SER A 18 24.53 -20.35 -16.39
C SER A 18 23.10 -19.99 -16.05
N GLU A 19 22.76 -19.95 -14.75
CA GLU A 19 21.40 -19.80 -14.25
C GLU A 19 21.37 -18.85 -13.05
N ILE A 20 20.31 -18.04 -12.97
CA ILE A 20 20.07 -17.10 -11.85
C ILE A 20 18.64 -17.30 -11.37
N VAL A 21 18.49 -17.56 -10.08
CA VAL A 21 17.19 -17.60 -9.40
C VAL A 21 17.00 -16.30 -8.64
N PHE A 22 15.97 -15.56 -8.99
CA PHE A 22 15.63 -14.32 -8.31
C PHE A 22 14.54 -14.56 -7.27
N ASP A 23 14.74 -14.00 -6.07
CA ASP A 23 13.60 -13.76 -5.19
C ASP A 23 12.71 -12.66 -5.79
N LYS A 24 11.39 -12.78 -5.69
CA LYS A 24 10.50 -11.78 -6.28
C LYS A 24 10.45 -10.51 -5.44
N THR A 25 10.27 -10.65 -4.13
CA THR A 25 9.90 -9.54 -3.25
C THR A 25 11.13 -8.71 -2.87
N GLY A 26 11.18 -7.45 -3.30
CA GLY A 26 12.30 -6.57 -3.00
C GLY A 26 13.52 -6.73 -3.92
N THR A 27 13.53 -7.73 -4.83
CA THR A 27 14.52 -7.85 -5.91
C THR A 27 13.90 -7.53 -7.27
N LEU A 28 12.88 -8.29 -7.70
CA LEU A 28 12.16 -8.01 -8.96
C LEU A 28 11.05 -6.97 -8.77
N THR A 29 10.45 -6.92 -7.59
CA THR A 29 9.36 -5.99 -7.28
C THR A 29 9.81 -4.91 -6.31
N HIS A 30 9.39 -3.69 -6.59
CA HIS A 30 9.52 -2.57 -5.66
C HIS A 30 8.23 -2.44 -4.84
N GLY A 31 8.34 -2.37 -3.52
CA GLY A 31 7.19 -2.30 -2.60
C GLY A 31 6.27 -1.07 -2.78
N GLY A 32 6.65 -0.11 -3.63
CA GLY A 32 5.89 1.11 -3.91
C GLY A 32 5.30 1.25 -5.32
N GLY A 33 5.59 0.33 -6.24
CA GLY A 33 5.41 0.52 -7.69
C GLY A 33 4.04 0.16 -8.29
N GLY A 34 2.98 0.01 -7.50
CA GLY A 34 1.67 -0.32 -8.05
C GLY A 34 0.93 0.92 -8.52
N GLN A 35 0.48 0.93 -9.78
CA GLN A 35 -0.48 1.92 -10.27
C GLN A 35 -1.78 1.76 -9.48
N LEU A 36 -2.35 2.88 -9.03
CA LEU A 36 -3.68 2.89 -8.42
C LEU A 36 -4.69 3.13 -9.54
N ASP A 37 -5.67 2.24 -9.63
CA ASP A 37 -6.78 2.36 -10.56
C ASP A 37 -8.08 2.34 -9.75
N PHE A 38 -8.89 3.38 -9.91
CA PHE A 38 -10.17 3.49 -9.23
C PHE A 38 -11.28 3.04 -10.16
N LYS A 39 -11.99 1.98 -9.76
CA LYS A 39 -13.14 1.43 -10.50
C LYS A 39 -14.42 1.65 -9.69
N GLY A 40 -15.34 2.43 -10.24
CA GLY A 40 -16.62 2.74 -9.62
C GLY A 40 -17.15 4.10 -10.06
N ASN A 41 -18.23 4.54 -9.42
CA ASN A 41 -18.75 5.89 -9.61
C ASN A 41 -17.78 6.92 -9.02
N ALA A 42 -17.72 8.10 -9.62
CA ALA A 42 -16.92 9.20 -9.10
C ALA A 42 -17.30 9.48 -7.64
N LEU A 43 -16.29 9.52 -6.76
CA LEU A 43 -16.48 9.81 -5.35
C LEU A 43 -16.86 11.28 -5.17
N THR A 44 -17.85 11.51 -4.32
CA THR A 44 -18.16 12.86 -3.83
C THR A 44 -17.03 13.38 -2.94
N SER A 45 -16.97 14.70 -2.76
CA SER A 45 -15.97 15.31 -1.87
C SER A 45 -16.09 14.81 -0.42
N GLU A 46 -17.31 14.54 0.04
CA GLU A 46 -17.59 13.97 1.37
C GLU A 46 -17.06 12.54 1.49
N GLU A 47 -17.29 11.70 0.48
CA GLU A 47 -16.76 10.32 0.48
C GLU A 47 -15.24 10.30 0.47
N VAL A 48 -14.60 11.19 -0.28
CA VAL A 48 -13.13 11.34 -0.26
C VAL A 48 -12.65 11.75 1.14
N GLN A 49 -13.32 12.69 1.81
CA GLN A 49 -13.00 13.08 3.19
C GLN A 49 -13.12 11.91 4.17
N LEU A 50 -14.20 11.14 4.08
CA LEU A 50 -14.45 9.98 4.94
C LEU A 50 -13.40 8.89 4.72
N ILE A 51 -13.14 8.53 3.47
CA ILE A 51 -12.13 7.53 3.09
C ILE A 51 -10.74 7.97 3.59
N LYS A 52 -10.37 9.22 3.34
CA LYS A 52 -9.06 9.74 3.73
C LYS A 52 -8.89 9.79 5.25
N SER A 53 -9.94 10.15 5.98
CA SER A 53 -9.95 10.13 7.45
C SER A 53 -9.80 8.71 7.98
N LEU A 54 -10.48 7.73 7.37
CA LEU A 54 -10.36 6.33 7.79
C LEU A 54 -8.96 5.77 7.55
N LEU A 55 -8.39 6.05 6.37
CA LEU A 55 -7.04 5.62 6.00
C LEU A 55 -5.94 6.23 6.90
N ARG A 56 -6.16 7.44 7.44
CA ARG A 56 -5.21 8.12 8.33
C ARG A 56 -4.90 7.31 9.60
N HIS A 57 -5.82 6.47 10.05
CA HIS A 57 -5.66 5.65 11.26
C HIS A 57 -4.98 4.30 11.00
N SER A 58 -4.83 3.85 9.75
CA SER A 58 -4.18 2.58 9.42
C SER A 58 -2.68 2.74 9.18
N ARG A 59 -1.89 1.81 9.72
CA ARG A 59 -0.44 1.75 9.49
C ARG A 59 -0.06 0.84 8.31
N HIS A 60 -1.06 0.25 7.63
CA HIS A 60 -0.81 -0.71 6.56
C HIS A 60 -0.24 -0.01 5.31
N PRO A 61 0.81 -0.55 4.65
CA PRO A 61 1.45 0.09 3.49
C PRO A 61 0.48 0.41 2.34
N LEU A 62 -0.52 -0.44 2.10
CA LEU A 62 -1.55 -0.17 1.09
C LEU A 62 -2.46 1.01 1.47
N SER A 63 -2.86 1.11 2.75
CA SER A 63 -3.67 2.21 3.24
C SER A 63 -2.94 3.54 3.08
N LEU A 64 -1.65 3.57 3.42
CA LEU A 64 -0.81 4.74 3.26
C LEU A 64 -0.65 5.16 1.79
N ARG A 65 -0.56 4.18 0.87
CA ARG A 65 -0.51 4.45 -0.57
C ARG A 65 -1.78 5.12 -1.07
N ILE A 66 -2.95 4.61 -0.68
CA ILE A 66 -4.24 5.20 -1.07
C ILE A 66 -4.38 6.60 -0.44
N TYR A 67 -4.04 6.76 0.85
CA TYR A 67 -4.07 8.04 1.56
C TYR A 67 -3.28 9.14 0.84
N ARG A 68 -2.08 8.80 0.35
CA ARG A 68 -1.20 9.72 -0.39
C ARG A 68 -1.73 10.07 -1.78
N HIS A 69 -2.51 9.20 -2.40
CA HIS A 69 -3.05 9.42 -3.74
C HIS A 69 -4.34 10.25 -3.74
N LEU A 70 -5.11 10.19 -2.66
CA LEU A 70 -6.33 11.00 -2.52
C LEU A 70 -5.98 12.49 -2.36
N PRO A 71 -6.77 13.41 -2.95
CA PRO A 71 -6.56 14.84 -2.83
C PRO A 71 -6.65 15.30 -1.38
N GLY A 72 -6.08 16.47 -1.07
CA GLY A 72 -6.18 17.08 0.26
C GLY A 72 -7.65 17.24 0.68
N ALA A 73 -8.00 16.74 1.85
CA ALA A 73 -9.37 16.76 2.37
C ALA A 73 -9.33 17.07 3.86
N ALA A 74 -10.32 17.82 4.36
CA ALA A 74 -10.45 18.07 5.79
C ALA A 74 -10.64 16.74 6.53
N ALA A 75 -9.96 16.58 7.67
CA ALA A 75 -10.17 15.43 8.52
C ALA A 75 -11.55 15.53 9.18
N VAL A 76 -12.28 14.42 9.18
CA VAL A 76 -13.54 14.28 9.91
C VAL A 76 -13.33 13.33 11.08
N ASP A 77 -14.04 13.60 12.18
CA ASP A 77 -14.02 12.74 13.35
C ASP A 77 -14.68 11.40 13.03
N LEU A 78 -13.96 10.33 13.36
CA LEU A 78 -14.41 8.95 13.23
C LEU A 78 -14.70 8.38 14.61
N GLN A 79 -15.86 7.74 14.71
CA GLN A 79 -16.28 6.93 15.82
C GLN A 79 -16.03 5.45 15.48
N ASP A 80 -15.87 4.61 16.50
CA ASP A 80 -15.79 3.16 16.38
C ASP A 80 -14.74 2.66 15.37
N PHE A 81 -13.58 3.32 15.28
CA PHE A 81 -12.50 2.84 14.42
C PHE A 81 -12.04 1.46 14.86
N ARG A 82 -11.99 0.53 13.90
CA ARG A 82 -11.50 -0.83 14.11
C ARG A 82 -10.65 -1.29 12.94
N GLU A 83 -9.49 -1.87 13.24
CA GLU A 83 -8.65 -2.57 12.28
C GLU A 83 -8.67 -4.06 12.61
N THR A 84 -9.08 -4.87 11.64
CA THR A 84 -9.13 -6.33 11.76
C THR A 84 -8.10 -6.94 10.83
N ALA A 85 -7.10 -7.61 11.40
CA ALA A 85 -6.01 -8.23 10.64
C ALA A 85 -6.57 -9.17 9.56
N GLY A 86 -6.08 -9.01 8.32
CA GLY A 86 -6.54 -9.77 7.16
C GLY A 86 -7.88 -9.35 6.56
N MET A 87 -8.65 -8.48 7.23
CA MET A 87 -9.99 -8.07 6.77
C MET A 87 -10.06 -6.59 6.38
N GLY A 88 -9.24 -5.72 6.99
CA GLY A 88 -9.19 -4.29 6.69
C GLY A 88 -9.60 -3.40 7.87
N ILE A 89 -10.05 -2.19 7.55
CA ILE A 89 -10.39 -1.14 8.51
C ILE A 89 -11.84 -0.67 8.34
N GLU A 90 -12.46 -0.27 9.44
CA GLU A 90 -13.81 0.27 9.47
C GLU A 90 -13.95 1.39 10.50
N GLY A 91 -14.95 2.25 10.30
CA GLY A 91 -15.30 3.32 11.22
C GLY A 91 -16.62 3.97 10.85
N ARG A 92 -17.08 4.92 11.66
CA ARG A 92 -18.37 5.60 11.50
C ARG A 92 -18.22 7.11 11.62
N SER A 93 -18.90 7.88 10.77
CA SER A 93 -19.00 9.33 10.91
C SER A 93 -20.35 9.82 10.42
N ALA A 94 -20.95 10.79 11.13
CA ALA A 94 -22.29 11.32 10.82
C ALA A 94 -23.36 10.24 10.56
N GLY A 95 -23.31 9.13 11.31
CA GLY A 95 -24.20 7.98 11.14
C GLY A 95 -23.87 7.02 10.00
N ARG A 96 -22.99 7.40 9.06
CA ARG A 96 -22.52 6.57 7.93
C ARG A 96 -21.37 5.66 8.37
N GLN A 97 -21.49 4.36 8.09
CA GLN A 97 -20.40 3.39 8.30
C GLN A 97 -19.56 3.28 7.02
N ILE A 98 -18.24 3.31 7.17
CA ILE A 98 -17.27 3.16 6.07
C ILE A 98 -16.36 1.98 6.40
N ARG A 99 -16.07 1.15 5.39
CA ARG A 99 -15.20 -0.03 5.48
C ARG A 99 -14.26 -0.06 4.28
N ILE A 100 -12.99 -0.37 4.52
CA ILE A 100 -11.94 -0.52 3.49
C ILE A 100 -11.21 -1.83 3.78
N GLY A 101 -11.26 -2.77 2.84
CA GLY A 101 -10.70 -4.11 3.02
C GLY A 101 -10.60 -4.88 1.72
N SER A 102 -10.12 -6.12 1.80
CA SER A 102 -10.19 -7.03 0.65
C SER A 102 -11.62 -7.46 0.40
N ARG A 103 -11.96 -7.70 -0.87
CA ARG A 103 -13.21 -8.37 -1.23
C ARG A 103 -13.14 -9.80 -0.69
N ALA A 104 -13.94 -10.10 0.33
CA ALA A 104 -14.20 -11.47 0.75
C ALA A 104 -14.95 -12.22 -0.36
#